data_AF-A0A5N6PRE9-F1
#
_entry.id   AF-A0A5N6PRE9-F1
#
_cell.length_a   1.000
_cell.length_b   1.000
_cell.length_c   1.000
_cell.angle_alpha   90.00
_cell.angle_beta   90.00
_cell.angle_gamma   90.00
#
_symmetry.space_group_name_H-M   'P 1'
#
loop_
_entity.id
_entity.type
_entity.pdbx_description
1 polymer ?
#
loop_
_entity_poly.entity_id
_entity_poly.type
_entity_poly.pdbx_seq_one_letter_code
_entity_poly.pdbx_strand_id
1 'polypeptide(L)'
;MMSETALKDLNLLPKSERKTETPSKDILAKPYVEYTGENVRVKQQKNTVSLVEPPVNGNEVAHSGEEVVVAEFEYIDSDKLSDLEDIDKSLKVLLDGLGSKDWVLLCETLNNVRRFSIYHKEALLDMLDNVISLVVKALKNPRSAVCKTAIMTSADIFKAFGDHIIDSLDPLLVQLLLKSSQDKRFVCEAAENALIDLTIWVSPVLLLPKLQPYLKNRNPRIRAKASMCVSRSVPKLGAEGIKDYGIDKLIQIASSQLSDQLPESREASRALLLELQTAYEKSRVLALEKDASSDLPQVHSWEQFCESNLPKLSAQAVLRVTSITQEGLVSGL
;
A
#
# COMPACT_ATOMS: atom_id res chain seq x y z
N MET A 1 -66.56 44.88 50.21
CA MET A 1 -65.78 45.95 50.87
C MET A 1 -64.30 45.69 50.64
N MET A 2 -63.45 46.64 51.05
CA MET A 2 -61.99 46.75 50.94
C MET A 2 -61.21 45.42 51.21
N SER A 3 -60.03 45.11 50.64
CA SER A 3 -58.81 45.91 50.38
C SER A 3 -58.05 46.28 51.68
N GLU A 4 -56.72 46.40 51.73
CA GLU A 4 -55.66 46.20 50.71
C GLU A 4 -55.01 44.79 50.84
N THR A 5 -53.70 44.46 50.69
CA THR A 5 -52.39 45.12 50.40
C THR A 5 -51.46 44.00 49.79
N ALA A 6 -50.27 44.18 49.18
CA ALA A 6 -49.37 45.32 49.02
C ALA A 6 -48.47 45.28 47.74
N LEU A 7 -47.42 46.11 47.77
CA LEU A 7 -46.31 46.40 46.84
C LEU A 7 -45.49 45.15 46.36
N LYS A 8 -45.11 44.96 45.08
CA LYS A 8 -44.40 45.79 44.05
C LYS A 8 -42.87 45.83 44.24
N ASP A 9 -42.03 45.36 43.31
CA ASP A 9 -41.82 45.62 41.85
C ASP A 9 -40.84 46.79 41.57
N LEU A 10 -39.84 46.54 40.70
CA LEU A 10 -39.53 47.40 39.54
C LEU A 10 -38.53 46.75 38.56
N ASN A 11 -38.58 47.17 37.29
CA ASN A 11 -37.79 46.65 36.15
C ASN A 11 -36.73 47.69 35.71
N LEU A 12 -35.87 47.33 34.73
CA LEU A 12 -35.85 48.01 33.41
C LEU A 12 -34.83 47.42 32.39
N LEU A 13 -35.24 47.49 31.12
CA LEU A 13 -34.47 47.35 29.86
C LEU A 13 -34.56 48.71 29.12
N PRO A 14 -33.67 49.11 28.16
CA PRO A 14 -33.64 48.50 26.82
C PRO A 14 -32.30 48.63 26.02
N LYS A 15 -32.35 48.42 24.69
CA LYS A 15 -31.26 48.52 23.69
C LYS A 15 -31.26 49.90 22.99
N SER A 16 -30.11 50.40 22.48
CA SER A 16 -30.02 50.85 21.07
C SER A 16 -28.59 51.12 20.52
N GLU A 17 -28.49 50.96 19.20
CA GLU A 17 -27.65 51.51 18.11
C GLU A 17 -26.30 52.26 18.26
N ARG A 18 -25.33 51.85 17.41
CA ARG A 18 -24.52 52.61 16.39
C ARG A 18 -24.09 54.06 16.74
N LYS A 19 -22.83 54.51 16.56
CA LYS A 19 -22.00 54.46 15.31
C LYS A 19 -20.63 55.17 15.55
N THR A 20 -19.54 54.75 14.88
CA THR A 20 -18.27 55.51 14.57
C THR A 20 -17.43 56.07 15.77
N GLU A 21 -16.11 56.29 15.72
CA GLU A 21 -15.08 56.37 14.63
C GLU A 21 -13.84 55.47 14.88
N THR A 22 -12.86 55.51 13.96
CA THR A 22 -11.55 54.82 13.94
C THR A 22 -10.40 55.84 14.16
N PRO A 23 -9.06 55.55 14.10
CA PRO A 23 -8.38 54.29 13.75
C PRO A 23 -7.14 53.89 14.61
N SER A 24 -6.67 52.65 14.43
CA SER A 24 -5.24 52.31 14.42
C SER A 24 -4.95 51.01 13.67
N LYS A 25 -3.70 50.89 13.21
CA LYS A 25 -3.12 49.85 12.33
C LYS A 25 -2.95 48.49 13.06
N ASP A 26 -2.63 47.35 12.44
CA ASP A 26 -2.01 47.08 11.12
C ASP A 26 -2.59 45.82 10.39
N ILE A 27 -2.08 45.51 9.19
CA ILE A 27 -2.65 44.56 8.22
C ILE A 27 -1.69 43.37 7.92
N LEU A 28 -2.22 42.32 7.24
CA LEU A 28 -1.56 41.28 6.41
C LEU A 28 -1.49 39.89 7.09
N ALA A 29 -2.46 38.97 6.90
CA ALA A 29 -2.88 38.24 5.70
C ALA A 29 -2.02 37.00 5.36
N LYS A 30 -2.68 35.86 5.11
CA LYS A 30 -2.05 34.57 4.73
C LYS A 30 -1.77 34.51 3.23
N PRO A 31 -0.66 33.92 2.77
CA PRO A 31 -0.52 33.48 1.39
C PRO A 31 -1.26 32.15 1.15
N TYR A 32 -2.12 32.16 0.14
CA TYR A 32 -2.49 31.00 -0.65
C TYR A 32 -1.36 30.74 -1.67
N VAL A 33 -1.09 29.49 -2.03
CA VAL A 33 -0.03 29.13 -2.99
C VAL A 33 -0.55 28.09 -3.98
N GLU A 34 -0.45 28.40 -5.27
CA GLU A 34 -0.81 27.53 -6.38
C GLU A 34 0.28 26.47 -6.63
N TYR A 35 -0.10 25.33 -7.20
CA TYR A 35 0.84 24.31 -7.68
C TYR A 35 1.03 24.43 -9.20
N THR A 36 2.24 24.78 -9.62
CA THR A 36 2.68 24.72 -11.02
C THR A 36 4.10 24.13 -11.12
N GLY A 37 4.34 23.37 -12.19
CA GLY A 37 5.66 23.19 -12.81
C GLY A 37 6.81 22.59 -11.98
N GLU A 38 7.11 21.32 -12.26
CA GLU A 38 8.46 20.76 -12.38
C GLU A 38 9.58 21.19 -11.39
N ASN A 39 10.09 20.22 -10.60
CA ASN A 39 11.34 19.54 -10.97
C ASN A 39 11.66 18.38 -10.01
N VAL A 40 12.04 17.23 -10.56
CA VAL A 40 12.45 16.06 -9.75
C VAL A 40 13.90 16.23 -9.28
N ARG A 41 14.11 16.25 -7.96
CA ARG A 41 15.44 16.02 -7.35
C ARG A 41 15.38 14.88 -6.36
N VAL A 42 15.88 13.72 -6.77
CA VAL A 42 16.12 12.57 -5.88
C VAL A 42 17.16 12.99 -4.83
N LYS A 43 16.72 13.11 -3.57
CA LYS A 43 17.64 13.14 -2.42
C LYS A 43 17.75 11.74 -1.86
N GLN A 44 18.94 11.15 -1.96
CA GLN A 44 19.26 9.91 -1.26
C GLN A 44 19.15 10.15 0.25
N GLN A 45 18.30 9.38 0.92
CA GLN A 45 18.10 9.43 2.36
C GLN A 45 18.91 8.30 3.01
N LYS A 46 19.89 8.63 3.87
CA LYS A 46 20.68 7.62 4.57
C LYS A 46 19.80 6.90 5.60
N ASN A 47 19.78 5.57 5.54
CA ASN A 47 18.85 4.72 6.28
C ASN A 47 19.41 4.18 7.63
N THR A 48 20.17 5.00 8.37
CA THR A 48 20.63 4.65 9.72
C THR A 48 19.55 4.93 10.78
N VAL A 49 19.49 4.08 11.83
CA VAL A 49 18.51 4.18 12.91
C VAL A 49 19.18 3.80 14.23
N SER A 50 19.31 4.76 15.14
CA SER A 50 19.69 4.51 16.54
C SER A 50 18.54 3.82 17.29
N LEU A 51 18.88 2.93 18.23
CA LEU A 51 17.93 2.09 18.96
C LEU A 51 17.78 2.56 20.41
N VAL A 52 16.53 2.68 20.86
CA VAL A 52 16.15 2.84 22.27
C VAL A 52 15.07 1.80 22.58
N GLU A 53 15.26 1.03 23.64
CA GLU A 53 14.28 0.04 24.13
C GLU A 53 13.40 0.65 25.25
N PRO A 54 12.14 0.22 25.40
CA PRO A 54 11.30 0.64 26.52
C PRO A 54 11.74 -0.05 27.83
N PRO A 55 11.76 0.64 28.97
CA PRO A 55 12.24 0.06 30.22
C PRO A 55 11.28 -0.99 30.79
N VAL A 56 11.81 -2.17 31.13
CA VAL A 56 11.13 -3.13 32.01
C VAL A 56 11.38 -2.69 33.46
N ASN A 57 10.32 -2.59 34.25
CA ASN A 57 10.36 -1.94 35.56
C ASN A 57 10.77 -2.89 36.70
N GLY A 58 11.64 -2.42 37.61
CA GLY A 58 11.71 -2.89 39.00
C GLY A 58 12.75 -3.96 39.35
N ASN A 59 14.02 -3.57 39.50
CA ASN A 59 14.64 -3.41 40.83
C ASN A 59 16.12 -2.96 40.74
N GLU A 60 16.56 -2.15 41.71
CA GLU A 60 17.91 -1.59 41.76
C GLU A 60 18.90 -2.51 42.49
N VAL A 61 20.03 -2.82 41.85
CA VAL A 61 21.35 -2.87 42.49
C VAL A 61 22.36 -2.27 41.50
N ALA A 62 23.16 -1.30 41.93
CA ALA A 62 24.11 -0.62 41.06
C ALA A 62 25.36 -1.46 40.80
N HIS A 63 25.80 -1.52 39.54
CA HIS A 63 27.18 -1.82 39.18
C HIS A 63 27.61 -1.03 37.94
N SER A 64 28.92 -0.82 37.83
CA SER A 64 29.69 -0.21 36.73
C SER A 64 28.95 -0.04 35.39
N GLY A 65 28.87 1.21 34.91
CA GLY A 65 28.39 1.51 33.58
C GLY A 65 29.36 0.99 32.51
N GLU A 66 29.05 -0.17 31.94
CA GLU A 66 29.51 -0.52 30.61
C GLU A 66 28.85 0.43 29.61
N GLU A 67 29.66 1.08 28.78
CA GLU A 67 29.17 1.91 27.69
C GLU A 67 28.49 0.99 26.68
N VAL A 68 27.15 0.99 26.66
CA VAL A 68 26.37 0.11 25.77
C VAL A 68 26.61 0.56 24.33
N VAL A 69 27.56 -0.10 23.67
CA VAL A 69 27.91 0.16 22.27
C VAL A 69 26.69 -0.18 21.42
N VAL A 70 25.95 0.86 21.03
CA VAL A 70 24.82 0.76 20.12
C VAL A 70 25.38 0.38 18.74
N ALA A 71 25.45 -0.91 18.47
CA ALA A 71 25.86 -1.44 17.18
C ALA A 71 24.88 -0.98 16.09
N GLU A 72 25.24 0.06 15.35
CA GLU A 72 24.45 0.56 14.23
C GLU A 72 24.35 -0.51 13.15
N PHE A 73 23.16 -1.07 12.96
CA PHE A 73 22.91 -2.06 11.92
C PHE A 73 22.63 -1.35 10.58
N GLU A 74 23.58 -1.38 9.65
CA GLU A 74 23.44 -0.79 8.33
C GLU A 74 22.55 -1.64 7.41
N TYR A 75 21.61 -0.98 6.72
CA TYR A 75 20.78 -1.60 5.68
C TYR A 75 21.35 -1.27 4.30
N ILE A 76 21.91 -2.28 3.62
CA ILE A 76 22.48 -2.13 2.28
C ILE A 76 21.37 -2.26 1.24
N ASP A 77 21.14 -1.22 0.43
CA ASP A 77 20.18 -1.24 -0.68
C ASP A 77 20.65 -2.22 -1.80
N SER A 78 19.72 -2.80 -2.55
CA SER A 78 20.04 -3.91 -3.48
C SER A 78 20.95 -3.53 -4.65
N ASP A 79 21.02 -2.25 -5.00
CA ASP A 79 21.96 -1.68 -5.99
C ASP A 79 23.40 -1.58 -5.48
N LYS A 80 23.62 -1.80 -4.18
CA LYS A 80 24.92 -1.63 -3.48
C LYS A 80 25.46 -2.94 -2.90
N LEU A 81 24.74 -4.05 -3.06
CA LEU A 81 25.26 -5.37 -2.69
C LEU A 81 26.38 -5.76 -3.66
N SER A 82 27.53 -6.17 -3.12
CA SER A 82 28.55 -6.90 -3.88
C SER A 82 28.09 -8.33 -4.15
N ASP A 83 28.70 -8.98 -5.12
CA ASP A 83 28.61 -10.44 -5.26
C ASP A 83 29.29 -11.18 -4.08
N LEU A 84 29.16 -12.51 -4.04
CA LEU A 84 29.75 -13.45 -3.08
C LEU A 84 31.18 -13.84 -3.50
N GLU A 85 32.06 -14.02 -2.51
CA GLU A 85 33.46 -14.45 -2.74
C GLU A 85 33.60 -15.96 -2.98
N ASP A 86 32.72 -16.78 -2.39
CA ASP A 86 32.77 -18.24 -2.42
C ASP A 86 31.33 -18.79 -2.44
N ILE A 87 30.82 -19.00 -3.67
CA ILE A 87 29.42 -19.36 -3.94
C ILE A 87 29.05 -20.70 -3.28
N ASP A 88 29.88 -21.72 -3.48
CA ASP A 88 29.63 -23.09 -2.98
C ASP A 88 29.60 -23.14 -1.45
N LYS A 89 30.55 -22.47 -0.79
CA LYS A 89 30.60 -22.38 0.67
C LYS A 89 29.41 -21.59 1.22
N SER A 90 29.07 -20.45 0.62
CA SER A 90 27.92 -19.64 1.03
C SER A 90 26.60 -20.38 0.85
N LEU A 91 26.44 -21.17 -0.23
CA LEU A 91 25.25 -21.98 -0.49
C LEU A 91 25.12 -23.11 0.52
N LYS A 92 26.24 -23.81 0.79
CA LYS A 92 26.30 -24.95 1.72
C LYS A 92 25.88 -24.60 3.15
N VAL A 93 26.10 -23.37 3.61
CA VAL A 93 25.73 -22.91 4.96
C VAL A 93 24.43 -22.09 5.01
N LEU A 94 23.79 -21.85 3.85
CA LEU A 94 22.70 -20.88 3.71
C LEU A 94 21.50 -21.21 4.61
N LEU A 95 21.03 -22.46 4.60
CA LEU A 95 19.86 -22.87 5.38
C LEU A 95 20.14 -22.86 6.89
N ASP A 96 21.36 -23.19 7.32
CA ASP A 96 21.75 -23.16 8.73
C ASP A 96 21.86 -21.71 9.26
N GLY A 97 22.44 -20.81 8.47
CA GLY A 97 22.51 -19.37 8.78
C GLY A 97 21.13 -18.71 8.86
N LEU A 98 20.23 -19.04 7.92
CA LEU A 98 18.80 -18.66 7.98
C LEU A 98 18.05 -19.36 9.12
N GLY A 99 18.54 -20.51 9.57
CA GLY A 99 18.06 -21.24 10.75
C GLY A 99 18.43 -20.57 12.08
N SER A 100 19.46 -19.73 12.09
CA SER A 100 20.17 -19.26 13.30
C SER A 100 19.30 -18.54 14.33
N LYS A 101 19.77 -18.58 15.59
CA LYS A 101 19.28 -17.78 16.73
C LYS A 101 20.08 -16.50 16.91
N ASP A 102 21.32 -16.46 16.42
CA ASP A 102 22.06 -15.20 16.33
C ASP A 102 21.42 -14.34 15.23
N TRP A 103 21.10 -13.10 15.60
CA TRP A 103 20.44 -12.15 14.73
C TRP A 103 21.41 -11.46 13.77
N VAL A 104 22.72 -11.41 14.10
CA VAL A 104 23.75 -10.84 13.23
C VAL A 104 24.02 -11.79 12.07
N LEU A 105 24.37 -13.05 12.35
CA LEU A 105 24.51 -14.10 11.34
C LEU A 105 23.23 -14.29 10.51
N LEU A 106 22.04 -14.20 11.12
CA LEU A 106 20.78 -14.26 10.37
C LEU A 106 20.62 -13.07 9.41
N CYS A 107 20.95 -11.84 9.83
CA CYS A 107 20.95 -10.67 8.95
C CYS A 107 21.99 -10.78 7.82
N GLU A 108 23.20 -11.27 8.11
CA GLU A 108 24.23 -11.53 7.11
C GLU A 108 23.76 -12.57 6.09
N THR A 109 23.19 -13.68 6.56
CA THR A 109 22.70 -14.77 5.70
C THR A 109 21.51 -14.32 4.85
N LEU A 110 20.61 -13.48 5.38
CA LEU A 110 19.55 -12.84 4.59
C LEU A 110 20.12 -11.93 3.49
N ASN A 111 21.19 -11.17 3.78
CA ASN A 111 21.89 -10.41 2.73
C ASN A 111 22.59 -11.34 1.71
N ASN A 112 23.07 -12.52 2.11
CA ASN A 112 23.58 -13.51 1.16
C ASN A 112 22.46 -14.10 0.28
N VAL A 113 21.25 -14.35 0.79
CA VAL A 113 20.07 -14.70 -0.05
C VAL A 113 19.78 -13.60 -1.08
N ARG A 114 19.92 -12.32 -0.71
CA ARG A 114 19.77 -11.19 -1.64
C ARG A 114 20.84 -11.20 -2.72
N ARG A 115 22.11 -11.41 -2.36
CA ARG A 115 23.22 -11.58 -3.32
C ARG A 115 22.97 -12.74 -4.27
N PHE A 116 22.61 -13.92 -3.77
CA PHE A 116 22.21 -15.06 -4.59
C PHE A 116 21.06 -14.69 -5.53
N SER A 117 20.00 -14.03 -5.04
CA SER A 117 18.86 -13.61 -5.88
C SER A 117 19.25 -12.63 -6.99
N ILE A 118 20.29 -11.82 -6.80
CA ILE A 118 20.75 -10.81 -7.78
C ILE A 118 21.75 -11.40 -8.80
N TYR A 119 22.68 -12.25 -8.35
CA TYR A 119 23.83 -12.68 -9.14
C TYR A 119 23.82 -14.17 -9.53
N HIS A 120 23.24 -15.04 -8.71
CA HIS A 120 23.34 -16.52 -8.80
C HIS A 120 22.01 -17.20 -8.50
N LYS A 121 20.89 -16.66 -9.01
CA LYS A 121 19.54 -17.04 -8.57
C LYS A 121 19.23 -18.52 -8.86
N GLU A 122 19.83 -19.07 -9.91
CA GLU A 122 19.75 -20.46 -10.32
C GLU A 122 20.19 -21.41 -9.18
N ALA A 123 21.17 -21.01 -8.37
CA ALA A 123 21.67 -21.80 -7.24
C ALA A 123 20.65 -21.94 -6.08
N LEU A 124 19.59 -21.12 -6.04
CA LEU A 124 18.54 -21.22 -5.03
C LEU A 124 17.35 -22.06 -5.48
N LEU A 125 17.19 -22.38 -6.77
CA LEU A 125 15.95 -22.96 -7.31
C LEU A 125 15.54 -24.26 -6.59
N ASP A 126 16.47 -25.20 -6.44
CA ASP A 126 16.23 -26.50 -5.78
C ASP A 126 15.95 -26.39 -4.27
N MET A 127 16.14 -25.22 -3.67
CA MET A 127 15.89 -24.96 -2.24
C MET A 127 14.97 -23.75 -1.98
N LEU A 128 14.31 -23.20 -3.00
CA LEU A 128 13.61 -21.91 -2.93
C LEU A 128 12.53 -21.89 -1.84
N ASP A 129 11.73 -22.96 -1.71
CA ASP A 129 10.71 -23.07 -0.67
C ASP A 129 11.29 -23.14 0.76
N ASN A 130 12.46 -23.75 0.93
CA ASN A 130 13.15 -23.79 2.22
C ASN A 130 13.69 -22.39 2.59
N VAL A 131 14.26 -21.68 1.62
CA VAL A 131 14.69 -20.28 1.77
C VAL A 131 13.49 -19.39 2.11
N ILE A 132 12.39 -19.47 1.35
CA ILE A 132 11.16 -18.71 1.58
C ILE A 132 10.57 -19.01 2.97
N SER A 133 10.50 -20.28 3.38
CA SER A 133 10.03 -20.68 4.72
C SER A 133 10.85 -20.05 5.85
N LEU A 134 12.18 -19.98 5.70
CA LEU A 134 13.06 -19.34 6.67
C LEU A 134 13.02 -17.80 6.61
N VAL A 135 12.82 -17.20 5.43
CA VAL A 135 12.54 -15.76 5.30
C VAL A 135 11.22 -15.41 6.00
N VAL A 136 10.18 -16.23 5.88
CA VAL A 136 8.90 -16.06 6.60
C VAL A 136 9.08 -16.17 8.12
N LYS A 137 9.98 -17.02 8.60
CA LYS A 137 10.39 -17.10 10.02
C LYS A 137 11.14 -15.81 10.44
N ALA A 138 12.00 -15.26 9.59
CA ALA A 138 12.71 -14.00 9.85
C ALA A 138 11.78 -12.76 9.82
N LEU A 139 10.79 -12.71 8.94
CA LEU A 139 9.74 -11.67 8.94
C LEU A 139 8.96 -11.64 10.27
N LYS A 140 8.80 -12.78 10.94
CA LYS A 140 8.14 -12.89 12.25
C LYS A 140 9.04 -12.50 13.43
N ASN A 141 10.32 -12.21 13.21
CA ASN A 141 11.27 -11.86 14.28
C ASN A 141 10.91 -10.48 14.91
N PRO A 142 10.97 -10.33 16.25
CA PRO A 142 10.69 -9.06 16.91
C PRO A 142 11.79 -7.99 16.68
N ARG A 143 13.04 -8.39 16.37
CA ARG A 143 14.12 -7.44 16.08
C ARG A 143 13.87 -6.79 14.71
N SER A 144 13.68 -5.47 14.70
CA SER A 144 13.38 -4.75 13.45
C SER A 144 14.52 -4.74 12.43
N ALA A 145 15.77 -5.01 12.84
CA ALA A 145 16.88 -5.30 11.92
C ALA A 145 16.56 -6.54 11.06
N VAL A 146 16.46 -7.71 11.70
CA VAL A 146 16.09 -8.99 11.05
C VAL A 146 14.80 -8.84 10.24
N CYS A 147 13.76 -8.21 10.81
CA CYS A 147 12.49 -8.03 10.12
C CYS A 147 12.62 -7.17 8.85
N LYS A 148 13.36 -6.05 8.87
CA LYS A 148 13.55 -5.21 7.67
C LYS A 148 14.48 -5.88 6.65
N THR A 149 15.56 -6.54 7.08
CA THR A 149 16.43 -7.30 6.17
C THR A 149 15.66 -8.42 5.48
N ALA A 150 14.77 -9.13 6.19
CA ALA A 150 13.88 -10.15 5.60
C ALA A 150 12.82 -9.57 4.64
N ILE A 151 12.34 -8.35 4.88
CA ILE A 151 11.47 -7.63 3.92
C ILE A 151 12.26 -7.30 2.64
N MET A 152 13.47 -6.77 2.76
CA MET A 152 14.35 -6.48 1.60
C MET A 152 14.70 -7.77 0.86
N THR A 153 14.93 -8.87 1.58
CA THR A 153 15.11 -10.21 1.00
C THR A 153 13.88 -10.70 0.25
N SER A 154 12.67 -10.39 0.73
CA SER A 154 11.43 -10.73 0.02
C SER A 154 11.33 -9.98 -1.31
N ALA A 155 11.68 -8.69 -1.34
CA ALA A 155 11.67 -7.90 -2.57
C ALA A 155 12.66 -8.41 -3.63
N ASP A 156 13.90 -8.74 -3.24
CA ASP A 156 14.89 -9.30 -4.16
C ASP A 156 14.49 -10.71 -4.65
N ILE A 157 13.86 -11.54 -3.81
CA ILE A 157 13.26 -12.83 -4.21
C ILE A 157 12.16 -12.59 -5.27
N PHE A 158 11.25 -11.63 -5.06
CA PHE A 158 10.19 -11.33 -6.03
C PHE A 158 10.78 -10.95 -7.39
N LYS A 159 11.81 -10.10 -7.40
CA LYS A 159 12.52 -9.66 -8.60
C LYS A 159 13.28 -10.78 -9.32
N ALA A 160 13.86 -11.72 -8.58
CA ALA A 160 14.67 -12.81 -9.14
C ALA A 160 13.83 -13.94 -9.74
N PHE A 161 12.77 -14.32 -9.03
CA PHE A 161 12.00 -15.55 -9.29
C PHE A 161 10.62 -15.30 -9.91
N GLY A 162 10.02 -14.12 -9.72
CA GLY A 162 8.72 -13.77 -10.29
C GLY A 162 7.66 -14.83 -9.97
N ASP A 163 7.00 -15.37 -10.99
CA ASP A 163 5.91 -16.35 -10.85
C ASP A 163 6.32 -17.68 -10.20
N HIS A 164 7.61 -18.05 -10.17
CA HIS A 164 8.08 -19.29 -9.55
C HIS A 164 7.83 -19.37 -8.03
N ILE A 165 7.54 -18.23 -7.38
CA ILE A 165 7.24 -18.20 -5.93
C ILE A 165 5.77 -18.52 -5.61
N ILE A 166 4.90 -18.68 -6.61
CA ILE A 166 3.44 -18.54 -6.43
C ILE A 166 2.84 -19.53 -5.41
N ASP A 167 3.38 -20.74 -5.32
CA ASP A 167 2.89 -21.78 -4.42
C ASP A 167 3.31 -21.54 -2.96
N SER A 168 4.48 -20.94 -2.73
CA SER A 168 4.99 -20.54 -1.41
C SER A 168 4.81 -19.06 -1.06
N LEU A 169 4.11 -18.29 -1.90
CA LEU A 169 3.85 -16.85 -1.71
C LEU A 169 2.96 -16.54 -0.50
N ASP A 170 1.94 -17.36 -0.21
CA ASP A 170 0.90 -16.98 0.76
C ASP A 170 1.46 -16.61 2.16
N PRO A 171 2.38 -17.39 2.77
CA PRO A 171 2.99 -17.01 4.04
C PRO A 171 3.82 -15.72 4.01
N LEU A 172 4.46 -15.39 2.86
CA LEU A 172 5.15 -14.10 2.67
C LEU A 172 4.12 -12.96 2.58
N LEU A 173 3.08 -13.13 1.76
CA LEU A 173 2.03 -12.14 1.54
C LEU A 173 1.28 -11.78 2.84
N VAL A 174 0.94 -12.78 3.67
CA VAL A 174 0.40 -12.55 5.03
C VAL A 174 1.32 -11.65 5.84
N GLN A 175 2.64 -11.94 5.87
CA GLN A 175 3.57 -11.17 6.68
C GLN A 175 3.78 -9.76 6.13
N LEU A 176 3.98 -9.59 4.82
CA LEU A 176 4.17 -8.26 4.23
C LEU A 176 2.96 -7.36 4.45
N LEU A 177 1.72 -7.85 4.24
CA LEU A 177 0.50 -7.09 4.51
C LEU A 177 0.33 -6.70 6.00
N LEU A 178 0.80 -7.56 6.93
CA LEU A 178 0.85 -7.22 8.35
C LEU A 178 1.90 -6.14 8.65
N LYS A 179 3.10 -6.25 8.04
CA LYS A 179 4.20 -5.30 8.28
C LYS A 179 3.95 -3.94 7.61
N SER A 180 3.22 -3.88 6.50
CA SER A 180 2.72 -2.65 5.87
C SER A 180 1.46 -2.09 6.55
N SER A 181 1.01 -2.67 7.67
CA SER A 181 -0.15 -2.21 8.44
C SER A 181 0.21 -1.71 9.85
N GLN A 182 1.50 -1.62 10.18
CA GLN A 182 2.01 -1.27 11.51
C GLN A 182 2.43 0.20 11.60
N ASP A 183 2.45 0.75 12.82
CA ASP A 183 2.80 2.16 13.06
C ASP A 183 4.31 2.43 13.07
N LYS A 184 5.16 1.38 13.06
CA LYS A 184 6.63 1.50 12.98
C LYS A 184 7.08 1.84 11.56
N ARG A 185 6.94 3.13 11.21
CA ARG A 185 7.19 3.75 9.89
C ARG A 185 8.28 3.08 9.03
N PHE A 186 9.53 2.99 9.50
CA PHE A 186 10.64 2.46 8.67
C PHE A 186 10.50 0.98 8.26
N VAL A 187 9.71 0.19 8.98
CA VAL A 187 9.38 -1.21 8.63
C VAL A 187 8.11 -1.26 7.77
N CYS A 188 7.18 -0.32 7.98
CA CYS A 188 5.99 -0.14 7.16
C CYS A 188 6.36 0.24 5.71
N GLU A 189 7.15 1.31 5.53
CA GLU A 189 7.60 1.80 4.22
C GLU A 189 8.41 0.72 3.47
N ALA A 190 9.26 -0.04 4.17
CA ALA A 190 9.97 -1.17 3.57
C ALA A 190 9.02 -2.28 3.08
N ALA A 191 8.00 -2.63 3.87
CA ALA A 191 7.02 -3.65 3.51
C ALA A 191 6.10 -3.19 2.37
N GLU A 192 5.77 -1.90 2.30
CA GLU A 192 5.02 -1.32 1.20
C GLU A 192 5.81 -1.33 -0.11
N ASN A 193 7.11 -1.05 -0.06
CA ASN A 193 7.99 -1.20 -1.23
C ASN A 193 8.08 -2.66 -1.69
N ALA A 194 8.26 -3.62 -0.77
CA ALA A 194 8.26 -5.04 -1.13
C ALA A 194 6.92 -5.52 -1.73
N LEU A 195 5.78 -4.95 -1.30
CA LEU A 195 4.48 -5.20 -1.93
C LEU A 195 4.35 -4.53 -3.32
N ILE A 196 5.00 -3.39 -3.55
CA ILE A 196 5.11 -2.78 -4.89
C ILE A 196 5.93 -3.70 -5.80
N ASP A 197 7.11 -4.16 -5.36
CA ASP A 197 7.93 -5.12 -6.10
C ASP A 197 7.17 -6.41 -6.42
N LEU A 198 6.39 -6.95 -5.46
CA LEU A 198 5.50 -8.09 -5.71
C LEU A 198 4.53 -7.82 -6.88
N THR A 199 3.91 -6.64 -6.91
CA THR A 199 3.02 -6.25 -8.02
C THR A 199 3.75 -5.98 -9.33
N ILE A 200 5.05 -5.69 -9.32
CA ILE A 200 5.88 -5.50 -10.52
C ILE A 200 6.33 -6.85 -11.10
N TRP A 201 6.82 -7.76 -10.27
CA TRP A 201 7.52 -8.97 -10.75
C TRP A 201 6.68 -10.24 -10.84
N VAL A 202 5.52 -10.31 -10.18
CA VAL A 202 4.56 -11.42 -10.34
C VAL A 202 3.48 -11.05 -11.36
N SER A 203 3.05 -12.04 -12.14
CA SER A 203 1.97 -11.93 -13.12
C SER A 203 0.62 -11.68 -12.44
N PRO A 204 -0.16 -10.66 -12.87
CA PRO A 204 -1.43 -10.32 -12.22
C PRO A 204 -2.44 -11.47 -12.18
N VAL A 205 -2.47 -12.32 -13.22
CA VAL A 205 -3.35 -13.50 -13.30
C VAL A 205 -3.15 -14.44 -12.11
N LEU A 206 -1.91 -14.58 -11.63
CA LEU A 206 -1.56 -15.41 -10.48
C LEU A 206 -1.70 -14.66 -9.14
N LEU A 207 -1.32 -13.37 -9.11
CA LEU A 207 -1.32 -12.56 -7.89
C LEU A 207 -2.72 -12.13 -7.44
N LEU A 208 -3.64 -11.84 -8.36
CA LEU A 208 -4.99 -11.35 -8.04
C LEU A 208 -5.83 -12.35 -7.22
N PRO A 209 -5.86 -13.67 -7.54
CA PRO A 209 -6.48 -14.68 -6.67
C PRO A 209 -5.89 -14.71 -5.26
N LYS A 210 -4.56 -14.62 -5.12
CA LYS A 210 -3.86 -14.59 -3.82
C LYS A 210 -4.23 -13.34 -2.99
N LEU A 211 -4.45 -12.19 -3.64
CA LEU A 211 -4.87 -10.95 -2.97
C LEU A 211 -6.34 -10.94 -2.52
N GLN A 212 -7.21 -11.71 -3.19
CA GLN A 212 -8.66 -11.63 -3.02
C GLN A 212 -9.18 -11.86 -1.57
N PRO A 213 -8.62 -12.77 -0.74
CA PRO A 213 -9.04 -12.94 0.65
C PRO A 213 -8.80 -11.70 1.52
N TYR A 214 -7.74 -10.94 1.24
CA TYR A 214 -7.31 -9.80 2.07
C TYR A 214 -8.21 -8.56 1.88
N LEU A 215 -8.88 -8.44 0.74
CA LEU A 215 -9.92 -7.42 0.48
C LEU A 215 -11.13 -7.51 1.42
N LYS A 216 -11.30 -8.64 2.12
CA LYS A 216 -12.35 -8.88 3.13
C LYS A 216 -11.80 -9.07 4.54
N ASN A 217 -10.52 -8.74 4.77
CA ASN A 217 -9.89 -8.86 6.09
C ASN A 217 -10.58 -7.96 7.14
N ARG A 218 -10.64 -8.39 8.40
CA ARG A 218 -11.22 -7.58 9.49
C ARG A 218 -10.43 -6.28 9.74
N ASN A 219 -9.11 -6.31 9.61
CA ASN A 219 -8.26 -5.13 9.77
C ASN A 219 -8.38 -4.20 8.54
N PRO A 220 -8.84 -2.95 8.67
CA PRO A 220 -8.98 -2.03 7.55
C PRO A 220 -7.65 -1.70 6.86
N ARG A 221 -6.53 -1.63 7.60
CA ARG A 221 -5.20 -1.37 7.01
C ARG A 221 -4.79 -2.47 6.03
N ILE A 222 -5.05 -3.74 6.38
CA ILE A 222 -4.78 -4.88 5.50
C ILE A 222 -5.66 -4.81 4.24
N ARG A 223 -6.93 -4.43 4.35
CA ARG A 223 -7.82 -4.25 3.18
C ARG A 223 -7.28 -3.16 2.25
N ALA A 224 -6.85 -2.03 2.79
CA ALA A 224 -6.30 -0.92 2.00
C ALA A 224 -5.02 -1.30 1.26
N LYS A 225 -4.04 -1.94 1.92
CA LYS A 225 -2.81 -2.41 1.26
C LYS A 225 -3.08 -3.52 0.23
N ALA A 226 -4.05 -4.40 0.47
CA ALA A 226 -4.51 -5.38 -0.54
C ALA A 226 -5.19 -4.70 -1.75
N SER A 227 -6.03 -3.70 -1.52
CA SER A 227 -6.71 -2.92 -2.57
C SER A 227 -5.71 -2.14 -3.44
N MET A 228 -4.68 -1.54 -2.82
CA MET A 228 -3.53 -0.98 -3.55
C MET A 228 -2.85 -2.01 -4.44
N CYS A 229 -2.60 -3.22 -3.93
CA CYS A 229 -1.92 -4.25 -4.71
C CYS A 229 -2.75 -4.67 -5.93
N VAL A 230 -4.06 -4.86 -5.77
CA VAL A 230 -4.99 -5.12 -6.90
C VAL A 230 -4.97 -3.95 -7.90
N SER A 231 -5.08 -2.71 -7.42
CA SER A 231 -5.08 -1.51 -8.29
C SER A 231 -3.78 -1.32 -9.07
N ARG A 232 -2.64 -1.79 -8.57
CA ARG A 232 -1.35 -1.81 -9.29
C ARG A 232 -1.22 -2.99 -10.24
N SER A 233 -1.79 -4.15 -9.89
CA SER A 233 -1.70 -5.36 -10.70
C SER A 233 -2.62 -5.35 -11.92
N VAL A 234 -3.84 -4.80 -11.83
CA VAL A 234 -4.82 -4.87 -12.94
C VAL A 234 -4.34 -4.17 -14.23
N PRO A 235 -3.78 -2.94 -14.22
CA PRO A 235 -3.29 -2.29 -15.44
C PRO A 235 -2.24 -3.12 -16.21
N LYS A 236 -1.42 -3.92 -15.51
CA LYS A 236 -0.42 -4.80 -16.13
C LYS A 236 -1.01 -5.93 -17.00
N LEU A 237 -2.30 -6.24 -16.87
CA LEU A 237 -3.00 -7.17 -17.76
C LEU A 237 -3.21 -6.59 -19.17
N GLY A 238 -3.26 -5.25 -19.30
CA GLY A 238 -3.72 -4.57 -20.51
C GLY A 238 -5.21 -4.83 -20.81
N ALA A 239 -5.77 -4.14 -21.82
CA ALA A 239 -7.21 -4.18 -22.08
C ALA A 239 -7.76 -5.59 -22.39
N GLU A 240 -7.06 -6.38 -23.22
CA GLU A 240 -7.48 -7.76 -23.51
C GLU A 240 -7.31 -8.68 -22.29
N GLY A 241 -6.22 -8.58 -21.52
CA GLY A 241 -6.05 -9.37 -20.29
C GLY A 241 -7.05 -9.01 -19.18
N ILE A 242 -7.48 -7.75 -19.10
CA ILE A 242 -8.56 -7.28 -18.22
C ILE A 242 -9.90 -7.93 -18.60
N LYS A 243 -10.17 -8.01 -19.91
CA LYS A 243 -11.33 -8.67 -20.50
C LYS A 243 -11.31 -10.19 -20.28
N ASP A 244 -10.19 -10.86 -20.55
CA ASP A 244 -10.03 -12.30 -20.40
C ASP A 244 -10.06 -12.75 -18.93
N TYR A 245 -9.53 -11.95 -18.01
CA TYR A 245 -9.65 -12.20 -16.56
C TYR A 245 -11.11 -12.05 -16.08
N GLY A 246 -11.87 -11.12 -16.67
CA GLY A 246 -13.28 -10.86 -16.36
C GLY A 246 -13.48 -9.49 -15.70
N ILE A 247 -13.94 -8.51 -16.50
CA ILE A 247 -14.25 -7.14 -16.04
C ILE A 247 -15.35 -7.16 -14.97
N ASP A 248 -16.29 -8.11 -15.06
CA ASP A 248 -17.34 -8.40 -14.09
C ASP A 248 -16.78 -8.70 -12.68
N LYS A 249 -15.72 -9.50 -12.60
CA LYS A 249 -15.06 -9.85 -11.33
C LYS A 249 -14.30 -8.65 -10.78
N LEU A 250 -13.61 -7.93 -11.66
CA LEU A 250 -12.79 -6.77 -11.30
C LEU A 250 -13.64 -5.58 -10.85
N ILE A 251 -14.80 -5.33 -11.47
CA ILE A 251 -15.72 -4.26 -11.08
C ILE A 251 -16.46 -4.59 -9.78
N GLN A 252 -16.77 -5.87 -9.52
CA GLN A 252 -17.27 -6.33 -8.22
C GLN A 252 -16.22 -6.16 -7.11
N ILE A 253 -14.96 -6.50 -7.39
CA ILE A 253 -13.83 -6.23 -6.49
C ILE A 253 -13.72 -4.74 -6.19
N ALA A 254 -13.62 -3.90 -7.23
CA ALA A 254 -13.42 -2.46 -7.09
C ALA A 254 -14.57 -1.79 -6.33
N SER A 255 -15.82 -2.02 -6.73
CA SER A 255 -16.99 -1.43 -6.09
C SER A 255 -17.17 -1.85 -4.62
N SER A 256 -16.70 -3.05 -4.22
CA SER A 256 -16.71 -3.48 -2.82
C SER A 256 -15.80 -2.65 -1.91
N GLN A 257 -14.76 -2.01 -2.48
CA GLN A 257 -13.78 -1.22 -1.73
C GLN A 257 -14.09 0.30 -1.77
N LEU A 258 -15.01 0.77 -2.63
CA LEU A 258 -15.44 2.19 -2.68
C LEU A 258 -16.00 2.71 -1.34
N SER A 259 -16.58 1.81 -0.54
CA SER A 259 -17.18 2.10 0.76
C SER A 259 -16.30 1.68 1.95
N ASP A 260 -15.02 1.34 1.72
CA ASP A 260 -14.12 1.00 2.81
C ASP A 260 -13.86 2.18 3.76
N GLN A 261 -13.44 1.86 4.99
CA GLN A 261 -13.15 2.83 6.05
C GLN A 261 -11.93 3.72 5.75
N LEU A 262 -10.89 3.20 5.09
CA LEU A 262 -9.67 3.98 4.81
C LEU A 262 -9.69 4.68 3.45
N PRO A 263 -9.20 5.94 3.37
CA PRO A 263 -9.11 6.69 2.12
C PRO A 263 -8.29 5.95 1.06
N GLU A 264 -7.13 5.41 1.46
CA GLU A 264 -6.23 4.59 0.64
C GLU A 264 -6.94 3.47 -0.13
N SER A 265 -7.87 2.74 0.52
CA SER A 265 -8.63 1.67 -0.14
C SER A 265 -9.64 2.22 -1.15
N ARG A 266 -10.31 3.33 -0.81
CA ARG A 266 -11.28 4.01 -1.69
C ARG A 266 -10.61 4.69 -2.88
N GLU A 267 -9.38 5.16 -2.73
CA GLU A 267 -8.58 5.81 -3.78
C GLU A 267 -8.02 4.76 -4.75
N ALA A 268 -7.46 3.65 -4.25
CA ALA A 268 -7.08 2.50 -5.07
C ALA A 268 -8.30 1.93 -5.84
N SER A 269 -9.45 1.83 -5.17
CA SER A 269 -10.73 1.44 -5.80
C SER A 269 -11.15 2.39 -6.94
N ARG A 270 -11.03 3.71 -6.75
CA ARG A 270 -11.35 4.70 -7.79
C ARG A 270 -10.41 4.59 -8.98
N ALA A 271 -9.10 4.50 -8.76
CA ALA A 271 -8.12 4.33 -9.82
C ALA A 271 -8.39 3.07 -10.65
N LEU A 272 -8.69 1.95 -9.98
CA LEU A 272 -9.08 0.69 -10.62
C LEU A 272 -10.35 0.82 -11.48
N LEU A 273 -11.38 1.56 -11.04
CA LEU A 273 -12.61 1.74 -11.83
C LEU A 273 -12.38 2.54 -13.12
N LEU A 274 -11.48 3.53 -13.09
CA LEU A 274 -11.12 4.31 -14.28
C LEU A 274 -10.34 3.47 -15.30
N GLU A 275 -9.44 2.60 -14.83
CA GLU A 275 -8.75 1.61 -15.69
C GLU A 275 -9.77 0.65 -16.33
N LEU A 276 -10.70 0.10 -15.54
CA LEU A 276 -11.71 -0.85 -16.03
C LEU A 276 -12.67 -0.22 -17.05
N GLN A 277 -13.09 1.04 -16.84
CA GLN A 277 -13.87 1.79 -17.83
C GLN A 277 -13.06 1.96 -19.12
N THR A 278 -11.81 2.41 -19.02
CA THR A 278 -10.92 2.67 -20.17
C THR A 278 -10.69 1.39 -20.99
N ALA A 279 -10.44 0.27 -20.31
CA ALA A 279 -10.31 -1.05 -20.93
C ALA A 279 -11.62 -1.49 -21.62
N TYR A 280 -12.77 -1.37 -20.94
CA TYR A 280 -14.08 -1.73 -21.50
C TYR A 280 -14.43 -0.91 -22.75
N GLU A 281 -14.28 0.42 -22.68
CA GLU A 281 -14.60 1.32 -23.79
C GLU A 281 -13.67 1.08 -24.99
N LYS A 282 -12.38 0.84 -24.76
CA LYS A 282 -11.41 0.47 -25.80
C LYS A 282 -11.76 -0.87 -26.45
N SER A 283 -12.08 -1.90 -25.66
CA SER A 283 -12.50 -3.20 -26.18
C SER A 283 -13.79 -3.12 -27.00
N ARG A 284 -14.73 -2.25 -26.63
CA ARG A 284 -15.96 -1.97 -27.40
C ARG A 284 -15.66 -1.32 -28.76
N VAL A 285 -14.79 -0.32 -28.82
CA VAL A 285 -14.41 0.33 -30.09
C VAL A 285 -13.76 -0.69 -31.04
N LEU A 286 -12.80 -1.48 -30.54
CA LEU A 286 -12.10 -2.52 -31.31
C LEU A 286 -12.98 -3.70 -31.75
N ALA A 287 -14.18 -3.86 -31.19
CA ALA A 287 -15.19 -4.80 -31.66
C ALA A 287 -16.02 -4.20 -32.81
N LEU A 288 -16.52 -2.97 -32.62
CA LEU A 288 -17.31 -2.24 -33.63
C LEU A 288 -16.54 -1.99 -34.93
N GLU A 289 -15.21 -1.84 -34.87
CA GLU A 289 -14.34 -1.72 -36.04
C GLU A 289 -14.14 -3.03 -36.82
N LYS A 290 -14.34 -4.19 -36.17
CA LYS A 290 -14.17 -5.52 -36.78
C LYS A 290 -15.47 -6.08 -37.32
N ASP A 291 -16.56 -5.89 -36.58
CA ASP A 291 -17.88 -6.46 -36.88
C ASP A 291 -18.70 -5.58 -37.85
N ALA A 292 -18.03 -4.86 -38.76
CA ALA A 292 -18.66 -4.03 -39.80
C ALA A 292 -19.40 -4.86 -40.88
N SER A 293 -19.50 -6.18 -40.71
CA SER A 293 -20.28 -7.09 -41.53
C SER A 293 -20.85 -8.24 -40.67
N SER A 294 -22.17 -8.44 -40.73
CA SER A 294 -22.99 -9.41 -39.95
C SER A 294 -23.57 -8.88 -38.64
N ASP A 295 -24.68 -9.48 -38.20
CA ASP A 295 -25.55 -8.99 -37.12
C ASP A 295 -24.86 -8.87 -35.75
N LEU A 296 -25.09 -7.71 -35.11
CA LEU A 296 -24.40 -7.25 -33.91
C LEU A 296 -24.77 -8.03 -32.63
N PRO A 297 -23.78 -8.49 -31.85
CA PRO A 297 -23.93 -8.57 -30.39
C PRO A 297 -24.22 -7.16 -29.85
N GLN A 298 -25.22 -7.02 -28.97
CA GLN A 298 -25.65 -5.72 -28.47
C GLN A 298 -24.61 -5.15 -27.47
N VAL A 299 -23.60 -4.42 -27.96
CA VAL A 299 -22.48 -3.95 -27.12
C VAL A 299 -22.93 -2.82 -26.19
N HIS A 300 -23.27 -3.22 -24.96
CA HIS A 300 -23.82 -2.36 -23.91
C HIS A 300 -22.97 -1.11 -23.59
N SER A 301 -23.63 -0.05 -23.11
CA SER A 301 -22.94 1.08 -22.50
C SER A 301 -22.24 0.67 -21.20
N TRP A 302 -21.23 1.44 -20.77
CA TRP A 302 -20.60 1.24 -19.46
C TRP A 302 -21.62 1.30 -18.31
N GLU A 303 -22.65 2.13 -18.44
CA GLU A 303 -23.79 2.21 -17.52
C GLU A 303 -24.60 0.90 -17.48
N GLN A 304 -25.04 0.39 -18.64
CA GLN A 304 -25.75 -0.89 -18.74
C GLN A 304 -24.89 -2.07 -18.24
N PHE A 305 -23.58 -2.03 -18.48
CA PHE A 305 -22.63 -3.02 -17.95
C PHE A 305 -22.54 -2.95 -16.41
N CYS A 306 -22.46 -1.74 -15.84
CA CYS A 306 -22.48 -1.54 -14.39
C CYS A 306 -23.80 -2.02 -13.76
N GLU A 307 -24.95 -1.66 -14.32
CA GLU A 307 -26.27 -2.04 -13.79
C GLU A 307 -26.57 -3.54 -13.89
N SER A 308 -26.01 -4.24 -14.88
CA SER A 308 -26.16 -5.69 -15.04
C SER A 308 -25.22 -6.52 -14.17
N ASN A 309 -24.04 -5.99 -13.81
CA ASN A 309 -23.01 -6.73 -13.06
C ASN A 309 -22.92 -6.36 -11.56
N LEU A 310 -23.61 -5.31 -11.10
CA LEU A 310 -23.54 -4.80 -9.73
C LEU A 310 -24.93 -4.55 -9.11
N PRO A 311 -25.09 -4.67 -7.78
CA PRO A 311 -26.26 -4.16 -7.08
C PRO A 311 -26.45 -2.66 -7.33
N LYS A 312 -27.71 -2.21 -7.47
CA LYS A 312 -28.07 -0.82 -7.87
C LYS A 312 -27.30 0.29 -7.14
N LEU A 313 -27.09 0.17 -5.82
CA LEU A 313 -26.34 1.16 -5.04
C LEU A 313 -24.84 1.17 -5.38
N SER A 314 -24.26 0.00 -5.65
CA SER A 314 -22.87 -0.16 -6.10
C SER A 314 -22.69 0.34 -7.53
N ALA A 315 -23.62 0.04 -8.44
CA ALA A 315 -23.63 0.58 -9.80
C ALA A 315 -23.64 2.12 -9.76
N GLN A 316 -24.57 2.73 -9.02
CA GLN A 316 -24.62 4.20 -8.84
C GLN A 316 -23.37 4.77 -8.17
N ALA A 317 -22.69 4.04 -7.28
CA ALA A 317 -21.44 4.47 -6.67
C ALA A 317 -20.26 4.44 -7.64
N VAL A 318 -20.18 3.42 -8.51
CA VAL A 318 -19.21 3.35 -9.60
C VAL A 318 -19.45 4.43 -10.64
N LEU A 319 -20.69 4.61 -11.10
CA LEU A 319 -21.02 5.55 -12.17
C LEU A 319 -20.66 7.00 -11.79
N ARG A 320 -20.88 7.39 -10.53
CA ARG A 320 -20.43 8.70 -9.99
C ARG A 320 -18.91 8.87 -9.92
N VAL A 321 -18.12 7.80 -9.98
CA VAL A 321 -16.65 7.89 -10.06
C VAL A 321 -16.22 8.04 -11.53
N THR A 322 -16.82 7.25 -12.42
CA THR A 322 -16.47 7.20 -13.85
C THR A 322 -17.03 8.36 -14.69
N SER A 323 -18.09 9.03 -14.24
CA SER A 323 -18.67 10.18 -14.96
C SER A 323 -17.83 11.46 -14.84
N ILE A 324 -17.22 11.70 -13.66
CA ILE A 324 -16.45 12.93 -13.37
C ILE A 324 -15.27 13.09 -14.35
N THR A 325 -14.67 11.98 -14.77
CA THR A 325 -13.59 11.94 -15.76
C THR A 325 -14.02 12.32 -17.17
N GLN A 326 -15.29 12.15 -17.55
CA GLN A 326 -15.79 12.60 -18.85
C GLN A 326 -16.00 14.12 -18.88
N GLU A 327 -16.56 14.71 -17.81
CA GLU A 327 -16.76 16.17 -17.69
C GLU A 327 -15.42 16.93 -17.69
N GLY A 328 -14.39 16.36 -17.04
CA GLY A 328 -13.03 16.92 -17.04
C GLY A 328 -12.32 16.86 -18.39
N LEU A 329 -12.68 15.94 -19.29
CA LEU A 329 -12.12 15.84 -20.64
C LEU A 329 -12.84 16.76 -21.63
N VAL A 330 -14.15 16.95 -21.47
CA VAL A 330 -14.97 17.85 -22.31
C VAL A 330 -14.72 19.34 -21.97
N SER A 331 -14.32 19.65 -20.74
CA SER A 331 -14.04 21.03 -20.30
C SER A 331 -12.62 21.53 -20.67
N GLY A 332 -11.88 20.81 -21.51
CA GLY A 332 -10.48 21.07 -21.86
C GLY A 332 -10.18 21.19 -23.36
N LEU A 333 -11.20 21.49 -24.17
CA LEU A 333 -11.13 21.68 -25.64
C LEU A 333 -11.67 23.06 -26.04
#